data_AF-A0A2D7XCN1-F1
#
_entry.id   AF-A0A2D7XCN1-F1
#
_cell.length_a   1.000
_cell.length_b   1.000
_cell.length_c   1.000
_cell.angle_alpha   90.00
_cell.angle_beta   90.00
_cell.angle_gamma   90.00
#
_symmetry.space_group_name_H-M   'P 1'
#
loop_
_entity.id
_entity.type
_entity.pdbx_description
1 polymer ?
#
loop_
_entity_poly.entity_id
_entity_poly.type
_entity_poly.pdbx_seq_one_letter_code
_entity_poly.pdbx_strand_id
1 'polypeptide(L)'
;MNIRQKPLFSVIPVYQPIIFVVEDDQLTATKFNVKFIAKVRVAKTNVAQQQHVVTLKVSPNGRGKGIFDFSKVLQSYVTSDNLGGKVSDAHNKFSTFKSNPFNDLEHPIHVIDQFATNQNTVRLLQIEFGIQYSNAENDAPQIDDSVVKQSDEFIIYNGTLQEDDVLQTINDDFGYNLDIFNYIANDDNAKFLTDCPTTLEIGLNDYHTVAFFNNLEGDFNTAGSGASNTHVRRIQINFYDGLDGTGSIVHTKNIVNLPTFGGIGVSHQNSNSKLVFSGVGTANIKQHFTTTSTFKSYKIQAQDDNDDPITQSYTFNIVENDCKGFEKLRLTWLNRHGAWDYFNFTKKNIRTVNTTRKNFQQLKGTWNEDNFKLRGYKGGTKTFRTNSKETISLNTDFITEETAIWLEQLFTSPEVYILSEHETLDTGGIGRKYVTPVVIKSQTYTRQTKANDKLIQYSLEIEMSKNKVIQHA
;
A
#
# COMPACT_ATOMS: atom_id res chain seq x y z
N MET A 1 -16.62 21.13 -27.56
CA MET A 1 -15.83 20.73 -26.39
C MET A 1 -14.75 19.74 -26.78
N ASN A 2 -13.49 20.07 -26.54
CA ASN A 2 -12.34 19.20 -26.75
C ASN A 2 -11.49 19.09 -25.48
N ILE A 3 -10.85 17.93 -25.29
CA ILE A 3 -9.79 17.74 -24.30
C ILE A 3 -8.47 18.02 -25.01
N ARG A 4 -7.75 19.03 -24.56
CA ARG A 4 -6.47 19.47 -25.13
C ARG A 4 -5.28 18.84 -24.44
N GLN A 5 -5.38 18.68 -23.11
CA GLN A 5 -4.34 18.09 -22.28
C GLN A 5 -4.99 17.10 -21.32
N LYS A 6 -4.34 15.96 -21.11
CA LYS A 6 -4.73 14.90 -20.18
C LYS A 6 -3.49 14.23 -19.59
N PRO A 7 -3.64 13.36 -18.59
CA PRO A 7 -2.53 12.50 -18.16
C PRO A 7 -2.02 11.64 -19.32
N LEU A 8 -0.69 11.55 -19.45
CA LEU A 8 -0.05 10.83 -20.55
C LEU A 8 -0.31 9.32 -20.51
N PHE A 9 -0.31 8.73 -19.31
CA PHE A 9 -0.48 7.30 -19.11
C PHE A 9 -1.84 6.97 -18.50
N SER A 10 -2.35 5.80 -18.87
CA SER A 10 -3.58 5.22 -18.34
C SER A 10 -3.50 4.82 -16.86
N VAL A 11 -2.32 4.57 -16.29
CA VAL A 11 -2.12 4.24 -14.87
C VAL A 11 -1.44 5.40 -14.13
N ILE A 12 -2.06 5.89 -13.06
CA ILE A 12 -1.73 7.18 -12.44
C ILE A 12 -1.62 7.03 -10.91
N PRO A 13 -0.45 7.28 -10.28
CA PRO A 13 -0.39 7.51 -8.83
C PRO A 13 -1.17 8.76 -8.43
N VAL A 14 -2.01 8.69 -7.39
CA VAL A 14 -2.90 9.80 -6.99
C VAL A 14 -2.21 11.00 -6.34
N TYR A 15 -1.00 10.81 -5.80
CA TYR A 15 -0.21 11.92 -5.23
C TYR A 15 0.76 12.48 -6.29
N GLN A 16 0.23 12.77 -7.47
CA GLN A 16 0.86 13.60 -8.50
C GLN A 16 -0.16 14.61 -9.03
N PRO A 17 0.24 15.66 -9.76
CA PRO A 17 -0.70 16.53 -10.47
C PRO A 17 -1.51 15.75 -11.52
N ILE A 18 -2.84 15.71 -11.38
CA ILE A 18 -3.74 15.06 -12.34
C ILE A 18 -4.52 16.15 -13.07
N ILE A 19 -3.94 16.62 -14.17
CA ILE A 19 -4.39 17.81 -14.89
C ILE A 19 -5.16 17.44 -16.15
N PHE A 20 -6.28 18.13 -16.37
CA PHE A 20 -6.96 18.16 -17.66
C PHE A 20 -7.17 19.60 -18.10
N VAL A 21 -6.93 19.85 -19.38
CA VAL A 21 -7.24 21.12 -20.03
C VAL A 21 -8.30 20.88 -21.09
N VAL A 22 -9.40 21.61 -20.98
CA VAL A 22 -10.52 21.54 -21.91
C VAL A 22 -10.77 22.88 -22.59
N GLU A 23 -11.33 22.82 -23.79
CA GLU A 23 -11.57 23.99 -24.60
C GLU A 23 -12.89 23.90 -25.39
N ASP A 24 -13.49 25.07 -25.57
CA ASP A 24 -14.58 25.30 -26.52
C ASP A 24 -14.46 26.74 -27.05
N ASP A 25 -13.68 26.90 -28.12
CA ASP A 25 -13.29 28.22 -28.62
C ASP A 25 -14.47 29.02 -29.18
N GLN A 26 -15.50 28.35 -29.70
CA GLN A 26 -16.69 29.02 -30.19
C GLN A 26 -17.54 29.57 -29.04
N LEU A 27 -17.87 28.74 -28.05
CA LEU A 27 -18.73 29.17 -26.95
C LEU A 27 -18.04 30.17 -26.03
N THR A 28 -16.73 29.99 -25.79
CA THR A 28 -15.95 30.94 -24.98
C THR A 28 -15.80 32.31 -25.63
N ALA A 29 -15.83 32.40 -26.97
CA ALA A 29 -15.76 33.67 -27.69
C ALA A 29 -17.12 34.35 -27.89
N THR A 30 -18.23 33.58 -27.89
CA THR A 30 -19.55 34.09 -28.31
C THR A 30 -20.58 34.18 -27.19
N LYS A 31 -20.33 33.57 -26.02
CA LYS A 31 -21.27 33.50 -24.91
C LYS A 31 -20.76 34.23 -23.67
N PHE A 32 -21.67 34.52 -22.75
CA PHE A 32 -21.39 35.19 -21.48
C PHE A 32 -21.35 34.19 -20.32
N ASN A 33 -20.72 34.57 -19.20
CA ASN A 33 -20.69 33.80 -17.95
C ASN A 33 -20.27 32.32 -18.11
N VAL A 34 -19.37 32.06 -19.06
CA VAL A 34 -18.95 30.71 -19.42
C VAL A 34 -18.23 30.04 -18.26
N LYS A 35 -18.59 28.79 -17.95
CA LYS A 35 -17.82 27.91 -17.07
C LYS A 35 -17.73 26.51 -17.66
N PHE A 36 -16.55 25.93 -17.58
CA PHE A 36 -16.35 24.53 -17.85
C PHE A 36 -16.79 23.71 -16.64
N ILE A 37 -17.37 22.54 -16.90
CA ILE A 37 -17.86 21.61 -15.90
C ILE A 37 -17.10 20.30 -16.08
N ALA A 38 -16.62 19.71 -14.99
CA ALA A 38 -16.08 18.36 -14.96
C ALA A 38 -16.86 17.53 -13.95
N LYS A 39 -17.51 16.46 -14.41
CA LYS A 39 -18.21 15.49 -13.58
C LYS A 39 -17.36 14.22 -13.49
N VAL A 40 -16.90 13.92 -12.30
CA VAL A 40 -15.96 12.82 -12.03
C VAL A 40 -16.74 11.55 -11.69
N ARG A 41 -16.35 10.41 -12.27
CA ARG A 41 -16.81 9.08 -11.89
C ARG A 41 -15.61 8.27 -11.38
N VAL A 42 -15.77 7.64 -10.21
CA VAL A 42 -14.76 6.75 -9.63
C VAL A 42 -15.43 5.45 -9.23
N ALA A 43 -14.85 4.31 -9.61
CA ALA A 43 -15.51 3.01 -9.47
C ALA A 43 -14.55 1.86 -9.18
N LYS A 44 -15.11 0.74 -8.70
CA LYS A 44 -14.44 -0.57 -8.71
C LYS A 44 -14.69 -1.35 -10.00
N THR A 45 -15.85 -1.16 -10.63
CA THR A 45 -16.28 -1.85 -11.84
C THR A 45 -17.10 -0.92 -12.73
N ASN A 46 -16.93 -1.06 -14.06
CA ASN A 46 -17.72 -0.39 -15.10
C ASN A 46 -18.01 1.09 -14.80
N VAL A 47 -16.99 1.94 -14.93
CA VAL A 47 -17.05 3.35 -14.50
C VAL A 47 -18.13 4.15 -15.24
N ALA A 48 -18.45 3.77 -16.49
CA ALA A 48 -19.41 4.47 -17.35
C ALA A 48 -20.85 4.44 -16.83
N GLN A 49 -21.22 3.43 -16.04
CA GLN A 49 -22.57 3.28 -15.47
C GLN A 49 -22.70 3.87 -14.06
N GLN A 50 -21.61 4.41 -13.51
CA GLN A 50 -21.61 4.93 -12.14
C GLN A 50 -22.08 6.39 -12.07
N GLN A 51 -22.67 6.72 -10.92
CA GLN A 51 -23.06 8.09 -10.60
C GLN A 51 -21.83 8.98 -10.46
N HIS A 52 -22.02 10.27 -10.77
CA HIS A 52 -20.97 11.26 -10.58
C HIS A 52 -20.69 11.47 -9.09
N VAL A 53 -19.44 11.30 -8.68
CA VAL A 53 -19.03 11.44 -7.28
C VAL A 53 -18.73 12.89 -6.92
N VAL A 54 -18.27 13.68 -7.90
CA VAL A 54 -17.94 15.10 -7.74
C VAL A 54 -18.27 15.84 -9.04
N THR A 55 -18.75 17.08 -8.93
CA THR A 55 -18.85 18.02 -10.05
C THR A 55 -18.06 19.28 -9.73
N LEU A 56 -17.04 19.56 -10.53
CA LEU A 56 -16.21 20.77 -10.43
C LEU A 56 -16.60 21.75 -11.53
N LYS A 57 -16.48 23.05 -11.24
CA LYS A 57 -16.69 24.11 -12.22
C LYS A 57 -15.52 25.08 -12.18
N VAL A 58 -15.00 25.45 -13.34
CA VAL A 58 -13.93 26.46 -13.47
C VAL A 58 -14.30 27.49 -14.53
N SER A 59 -13.93 28.74 -14.27
CA SER A 59 -14.02 29.78 -15.29
C SER A 59 -12.88 29.61 -16.31
N PRO A 60 -13.09 29.98 -17.58
CA PRO A 60 -12.01 30.03 -18.56
C PRO A 60 -10.86 30.92 -18.07
N ASN A 61 -9.62 30.50 -18.30
CA ASN A 61 -8.44 31.31 -18.05
C ASN A 61 -8.31 32.46 -19.08
N GLY A 62 -7.24 33.26 -18.99
CA GLY A 62 -6.99 34.37 -19.93
C GLY A 62 -6.78 33.96 -21.41
N ARG A 63 -6.77 32.65 -21.71
CA ARG A 63 -6.71 32.07 -23.06
C ARG A 63 -8.01 31.34 -23.45
N GLY A 64 -9.07 31.45 -22.66
CA GLY A 64 -10.36 30.80 -22.92
C GLY A 64 -10.40 29.31 -22.58
N LYS A 65 -9.44 28.78 -21.82
CA LYS A 65 -9.33 27.33 -21.51
C LYS A 65 -9.74 27.03 -20.07
N GLY A 66 -10.39 25.89 -19.86
CA GLY A 66 -10.69 25.38 -18.52
C GLY A 66 -9.60 24.42 -18.06
N ILE A 67 -8.96 24.70 -16.92
CA ILE A 67 -7.94 23.83 -16.32
C ILE A 67 -8.51 23.22 -15.05
N PHE A 68 -8.44 21.90 -14.94
CA PHE A 68 -8.84 21.15 -13.76
C PHE A 68 -7.65 20.39 -13.19
N ASP A 69 -7.49 20.46 -11.86
CA ASP A 69 -6.61 19.58 -11.09
C ASP A 69 -7.46 18.68 -10.20
N PHE A 70 -7.38 17.37 -10.42
CA PHE A 70 -8.15 16.38 -9.69
C PHE A 70 -7.36 15.70 -8.55
N SER A 71 -6.07 15.99 -8.41
CA SER A 71 -5.17 15.32 -7.44
C SER A 71 -5.79 15.23 -6.04
N LYS A 72 -6.17 16.36 -5.45
CA LYS A 72 -6.74 16.42 -4.09
C LYS A 72 -8.08 15.68 -3.93
N VAL A 73 -8.90 15.64 -4.97
CA VAL A 73 -10.20 14.96 -4.94
C VAL A 73 -9.98 13.45 -5.00
N LEU A 74 -9.07 13.00 -5.86
CA LEU A 74 -8.85 11.57 -6.12
C LEU A 74 -8.11 10.86 -4.99
N GLN A 75 -7.28 11.58 -4.22
CA GLN A 75 -6.59 11.06 -3.04
C GLN A 75 -7.52 10.43 -2.00
N SER A 76 -8.77 10.90 -1.84
CA SER A 76 -9.70 10.32 -0.86
C SER A 76 -10.37 9.01 -1.33
N TYR A 77 -10.19 8.61 -2.59
CA TYR A 77 -10.86 7.43 -3.16
C TYR A 77 -10.01 6.16 -3.16
N VAL A 78 -8.72 6.29 -2.85
CA VAL A 78 -7.78 5.17 -2.71
C VAL A 78 -7.14 5.21 -1.33
N THR A 79 -6.89 4.03 -0.75
CA THR A 79 -6.21 3.89 0.55
C THR A 79 -5.39 2.60 0.56
N SER A 80 -4.50 2.44 1.54
CA SER A 80 -3.76 1.19 1.74
C SER A 80 -4.69 -0.01 1.96
N ASP A 81 -4.30 -1.17 1.45
CA ASP A 81 -4.96 -2.44 1.74
C ASP A 81 -4.29 -3.13 2.91
N ASN A 82 -4.99 -3.14 4.06
CA ASN A 82 -4.50 -3.72 5.32
C ASN A 82 -5.01 -5.15 5.57
N LEU A 83 -6.02 -5.59 4.83
CA LEU A 83 -6.71 -6.86 5.00
C LEU A 83 -6.63 -7.69 3.72
N GLY A 84 -6.81 -9.00 3.86
CA GLY A 84 -7.23 -9.85 2.75
C GLY A 84 -8.62 -9.46 2.23
N GLY A 85 -9.20 -10.28 1.35
CA GLY A 85 -10.52 -9.95 0.84
C GLY A 85 -11.06 -10.89 -0.23
N LYS A 86 -12.17 -10.47 -0.82
CA LYS A 86 -12.79 -11.11 -1.97
C LYS A 86 -11.97 -10.83 -3.23
N VAL A 87 -11.73 -11.85 -4.05
CA VAL A 87 -10.92 -11.75 -5.27
C VAL A 87 -11.46 -10.67 -6.22
N SER A 88 -12.76 -10.65 -6.43
CA SER A 88 -13.43 -9.62 -7.24
C SER A 88 -14.95 -9.75 -7.10
N ASP A 89 -15.69 -8.75 -7.58
CA ASP A 89 -17.15 -8.83 -7.65
C ASP A 89 -17.64 -10.00 -8.52
N ALA A 90 -16.86 -10.39 -9.53
CA ALA A 90 -17.16 -11.49 -10.46
C ALA A 90 -16.88 -12.89 -9.88
N HIS A 91 -16.14 -13.00 -8.77
CA HIS A 91 -15.72 -14.29 -8.21
C HIS A 91 -16.12 -14.43 -6.74
N ASN A 92 -16.82 -15.50 -6.40
CA ASN A 92 -17.07 -15.88 -5.00
C ASN A 92 -15.89 -16.66 -4.40
N LYS A 93 -14.70 -16.08 -4.49
CA LYS A 93 -13.45 -16.60 -3.92
C LYS A 93 -12.76 -15.51 -3.11
N PHE A 94 -11.92 -15.93 -2.18
CA PHE A 94 -11.32 -15.08 -1.16
C PHE A 94 -9.86 -15.44 -0.98
N SER A 95 -9.06 -14.50 -0.49
CA SER A 95 -7.77 -14.83 0.11
C SER A 95 -7.96 -15.77 1.29
N THR A 96 -6.92 -16.54 1.61
CA THR A 96 -6.94 -17.49 2.72
C THR A 96 -5.83 -17.21 3.72
N PHE A 97 -6.07 -17.57 4.98
CA PHE A 97 -5.07 -17.66 6.03
C PHE A 97 -5.17 -19.02 6.71
N LYS A 98 -4.09 -19.80 6.67
CA LYS A 98 -4.07 -21.19 7.16
C LYS A 98 -5.22 -22.01 6.58
N SER A 99 -5.45 -21.85 5.28
CA SER A 99 -6.54 -22.47 4.52
C SER A 99 -7.97 -22.02 4.90
N ASN A 100 -8.14 -21.06 5.81
CA ASN A 100 -9.45 -20.48 6.10
C ASN A 100 -9.68 -19.27 5.19
N PRO A 101 -10.79 -19.23 4.43
CA PRO A 101 -11.08 -18.12 3.54
C PRO A 101 -11.48 -16.86 4.31
N PHE A 102 -11.24 -15.70 3.72
CA PHE A 102 -11.46 -14.40 4.38
C PHE A 102 -12.90 -14.18 4.89
N ASN A 103 -13.90 -14.72 4.19
CA ASN A 103 -15.31 -14.60 4.59
C ASN A 103 -15.67 -15.40 5.85
N ASP A 104 -14.89 -16.43 6.17
CA ASP A 104 -15.05 -17.21 7.39
C ASP A 104 -14.12 -16.69 8.50
N LEU A 105 -12.95 -16.20 8.10
CA LEU A 105 -11.91 -15.73 9.00
C LEU A 105 -11.14 -14.53 8.42
N GLU A 106 -11.52 -13.33 8.85
CA GLU A 106 -10.82 -12.11 8.47
C GLU A 106 -9.35 -12.16 8.93
N HIS A 107 -8.45 -11.80 8.03
CA HIS A 107 -7.02 -11.82 8.27
C HIS A 107 -6.31 -10.61 7.62
N PRO A 108 -5.21 -10.12 8.23
CA PRO A 108 -4.37 -9.10 7.63
C PRO A 108 -3.77 -9.52 6.29
N ILE A 109 -3.48 -8.56 5.42
CA ILE A 109 -2.90 -8.85 4.11
C ILE A 109 -1.51 -9.48 4.19
N HIS A 110 -0.74 -9.18 5.24
CA HIS A 110 0.63 -9.67 5.42
C HIS A 110 0.70 -11.19 5.63
N VAL A 111 -0.35 -11.78 6.21
CA VAL A 111 -0.37 -13.19 6.61
C VAL A 111 -1.05 -14.09 5.58
N ILE A 112 -1.44 -13.57 4.43
CA ILE A 112 -2.12 -14.34 3.37
C ILE A 112 -1.31 -15.58 2.99
N ASP A 113 -2.01 -16.67 2.67
CA ASP A 113 -1.33 -17.91 2.28
C ASP A 113 -0.64 -17.74 0.92
N GLN A 114 -1.36 -17.34 -0.13
CA GLN A 114 -0.84 -17.26 -1.50
C GLN A 114 -1.04 -15.90 -2.14
N PHE A 115 -2.29 -15.47 -2.35
CA PHE A 115 -2.59 -14.19 -2.98
C PHE A 115 -3.74 -13.45 -2.29
N ALA A 116 -3.76 -12.14 -2.48
CA ALA A 116 -4.89 -11.28 -2.21
C ALA A 116 -4.95 -10.16 -3.25
N THR A 117 -6.10 -9.96 -3.87
CA THR A 117 -6.36 -8.82 -4.74
C THR A 117 -6.60 -7.55 -3.93
N ASN A 118 -6.22 -6.39 -4.47
CA ASN A 118 -6.50 -5.12 -3.83
C ASN A 118 -8.02 -4.94 -3.59
N GLN A 119 -8.38 -4.20 -2.54
CA GLN A 119 -9.76 -3.83 -2.23
C GLN A 119 -9.95 -2.31 -2.28
N ASN A 120 -8.89 -1.55 -1.95
CA ASN A 120 -8.93 -0.11 -1.78
C ASN A 120 -7.79 0.64 -2.48
N THR A 121 -6.68 -0.04 -2.76
CA THR A 121 -5.49 0.59 -3.32
C THR A 121 -5.73 1.14 -4.74
N VAL A 122 -6.64 0.52 -5.51
CA VAL A 122 -6.88 0.87 -6.91
C VAL A 122 -8.36 1.19 -7.19
N ARG A 123 -8.60 2.19 -8.05
CA ARG A 123 -9.92 2.54 -8.60
C ARG A 123 -9.82 2.87 -10.09
N LEU A 124 -10.95 2.75 -10.78
CA LEU A 124 -11.13 3.23 -12.15
C LEU A 124 -11.67 4.66 -12.11
N LEU A 125 -11.21 5.51 -13.03
CA LEU A 125 -11.54 6.92 -13.15
C LEU A 125 -12.00 7.23 -14.57
N GLN A 126 -13.08 7.99 -14.69
CA GLN A 126 -13.46 8.64 -15.94
C GLN A 126 -14.07 10.01 -15.63
N ILE A 127 -13.81 10.97 -16.51
CA ILE A 127 -14.29 12.34 -16.35
C ILE A 127 -15.14 12.73 -17.56
N GLU A 128 -16.32 13.26 -17.27
CA GLU A 128 -17.22 13.84 -18.25
C GLU A 128 -17.11 15.36 -18.18
N PHE A 129 -16.68 15.98 -19.27
CA PHE A 129 -16.60 17.42 -19.41
C PHE A 129 -17.83 17.98 -20.10
N GLY A 130 -18.34 19.09 -19.59
CA GLY A 130 -19.42 19.85 -20.18
C GLY A 130 -19.20 21.35 -20.01
N ILE A 131 -20.17 22.14 -20.43
CA ILE A 131 -20.08 23.60 -20.37
C ILE A 131 -21.40 24.20 -19.89
N GLN A 132 -21.31 25.35 -19.22
CA GLN A 132 -22.45 26.23 -18.97
C GLN A 132 -22.14 27.64 -19.44
N TYR A 133 -23.16 28.34 -19.91
CA TYR A 133 -23.04 29.72 -20.36
C TYR A 133 -24.40 30.42 -20.32
N SER A 134 -24.39 31.74 -20.51
CA SER A 134 -25.59 32.54 -20.73
C SER A 134 -25.56 33.21 -22.11
N ASN A 135 -26.74 33.44 -22.71
CA ASN A 135 -26.85 34.07 -24.03
C ASN A 135 -26.71 35.60 -23.96
N ALA A 136 -27.04 36.21 -22.82
CA ALA A 136 -26.77 37.61 -22.52
C ALA A 136 -25.97 37.75 -21.21
N GLU A 137 -25.38 38.93 -21.02
CA GLU A 137 -24.52 39.25 -19.88
C GLU A 137 -25.24 39.10 -18.52
N ASN A 138 -26.53 39.46 -18.47
CA ASN A 138 -27.34 39.47 -17.25
C ASN A 138 -28.18 38.20 -17.05
N ASP A 139 -28.12 37.26 -18.01
CA ASP A 139 -28.90 36.02 -17.93
C ASP A 139 -28.24 35.01 -16.98
N ALA A 140 -29.07 34.22 -16.29
CA ALA A 140 -28.58 33.11 -15.49
C ALA A 140 -27.94 32.03 -16.39
N PRO A 141 -26.68 31.61 -16.15
CA PRO A 141 -26.03 30.62 -16.99
C PRO A 141 -26.70 29.25 -16.86
N GLN A 142 -26.93 28.60 -18.00
CA GLN A 142 -27.51 27.27 -18.11
C GLN A 142 -26.46 26.25 -18.56
N ILE A 143 -26.60 25.00 -18.12
CA ILE A 143 -25.77 23.89 -18.60
C ILE A 143 -26.23 23.53 -20.01
N ASP A 144 -25.28 23.37 -20.93
CA ASP A 144 -25.55 22.86 -22.27
C ASP A 144 -25.26 21.35 -22.30
N ASP A 145 -26.29 20.54 -22.07
CA ASP A 145 -26.18 19.08 -22.05
C ASP A 145 -25.91 18.47 -23.44
N SER A 146 -25.96 19.27 -24.52
CA SER A 146 -25.58 18.80 -25.86
C SER A 146 -24.07 18.84 -26.10
N VAL A 147 -23.34 19.63 -25.30
CA VAL A 147 -21.90 19.83 -25.45
C VAL A 147 -21.16 19.07 -24.34
N VAL A 148 -20.94 17.78 -24.59
CA VAL A 148 -20.31 16.87 -23.63
C VAL A 148 -19.15 16.12 -24.28
N LYS A 149 -18.04 15.94 -23.54
CA LYS A 149 -16.90 15.12 -23.94
C LYS A 149 -16.45 14.23 -22.79
N GLN A 150 -16.40 12.93 -23.01
CA GLN A 150 -15.85 11.98 -22.04
C GLN A 150 -14.35 11.76 -22.27
N SER A 151 -13.61 11.60 -21.17
CA SER A 151 -12.24 11.12 -21.19
C SER A 151 -12.18 9.61 -21.43
N ASP A 152 -10.98 9.13 -21.73
CA ASP A 152 -10.65 7.71 -21.62
C ASP A 152 -10.81 7.25 -20.15
N GLU A 153 -10.84 5.93 -19.94
CA GLU A 153 -10.80 5.34 -18.60
C GLU A 153 -9.34 5.28 -18.11
N PHE A 154 -9.11 5.73 -16.88
CA PHE A 154 -7.81 5.70 -16.21
C PHE A 154 -7.87 4.79 -14.99
N ILE A 155 -6.74 4.20 -14.64
CA ILE A 155 -6.52 3.45 -13.41
C ILE A 155 -5.76 4.37 -12.45
N ILE A 156 -6.36 4.67 -11.31
CA ILE A 156 -5.71 5.42 -10.24
C ILE A 156 -5.34 4.49 -9.10
N TYR A 157 -4.17 4.69 -8.49
CA TYR A 157 -3.73 3.90 -7.35
C TYR A 157 -3.06 4.74 -6.26
N ASN A 158 -2.99 4.17 -5.05
CA ASN A 158 -2.43 4.79 -3.84
C ASN A 158 -0.88 4.94 -3.88
N GLY A 159 -0.32 5.40 -5.00
CA GLY A 159 1.10 5.67 -5.16
C GLY A 159 1.46 7.15 -4.98
N THR A 160 2.66 7.40 -4.49
CA THR A 160 3.23 8.73 -4.24
C THR A 160 4.48 8.96 -5.05
N LEU A 161 4.55 10.15 -5.66
CA LEU A 161 5.74 10.66 -6.32
C LEU A 161 6.38 11.74 -5.45
N GLN A 162 7.70 11.79 -5.47
CA GLN A 162 8.49 12.87 -4.90
C GLN A 162 8.72 13.94 -5.97
N GLU A 163 9.06 15.16 -5.55
CA GLU A 163 9.28 16.29 -6.47
C GLU A 163 10.51 16.08 -7.40
N ASP A 164 11.41 15.17 -7.04
CA ASP A 164 12.58 14.78 -7.85
C ASP A 164 12.30 13.60 -8.79
N ASP A 165 11.13 12.95 -8.70
CA ASP A 165 10.72 11.93 -9.66
C ASP A 165 10.45 12.56 -11.04
N VAL A 166 11.08 12.01 -12.08
CA VAL A 166 11.00 12.59 -13.44
C VAL A 166 9.70 12.16 -14.13
N LEU A 167 8.92 13.15 -14.57
CA LEU A 167 7.73 12.94 -15.41
C LEU A 167 8.10 12.99 -16.89
N GLN A 168 7.52 12.09 -17.68
CA GLN A 168 7.63 12.14 -19.14
C GLN A 168 6.58 13.10 -19.69
N THR A 169 6.95 13.87 -20.71
CA THR A 169 6.03 14.80 -21.41
C THR A 169 6.04 14.50 -22.91
N ILE A 170 4.86 14.33 -23.51
CA ILE A 170 4.66 14.14 -24.95
C ILE A 170 3.44 14.96 -25.39
N ASN A 171 3.60 15.83 -26.38
CA ASN A 171 2.51 16.67 -26.91
C ASN A 171 1.74 17.43 -25.80
N ASP A 172 2.46 18.03 -24.86
CA ASP A 172 1.95 18.70 -23.65
C ASP A 172 1.31 17.78 -22.59
N ASP A 173 0.93 16.55 -22.91
CA ASP A 173 0.50 15.56 -21.92
C ASP A 173 1.72 15.09 -21.10
N PHE A 174 1.53 14.89 -19.80
CA PHE A 174 2.61 14.42 -18.92
C PHE A 174 2.14 13.32 -17.96
N GLY A 175 3.09 12.53 -17.47
CA GLY A 175 2.83 11.48 -16.49
C GLY A 175 4.08 10.71 -16.09
N TYR A 176 3.95 9.95 -15.00
CA TYR A 176 5.03 9.08 -14.52
C TYR A 176 5.06 7.76 -15.28
N ASN A 177 6.19 7.47 -15.94
CA ASN A 177 6.35 6.25 -16.72
C ASN A 177 6.80 5.09 -15.82
N LEU A 178 5.85 4.27 -15.37
CA LEU A 178 6.12 3.11 -14.51
C LEU A 178 7.05 2.08 -15.15
N ASP A 179 7.03 1.96 -16.48
CA ASP A 179 7.78 0.95 -17.22
C ASP A 179 9.27 1.30 -17.31
N ILE A 180 9.61 2.57 -17.59
CA ILE A 180 11.01 3.04 -17.63
C ILE A 180 11.73 2.84 -16.28
N PHE A 181 10.98 2.90 -15.18
CA PHE A 181 11.51 2.66 -13.84
C PHE A 181 11.38 1.20 -13.38
N ASN A 182 10.99 0.30 -14.29
CA ASN A 182 10.87 -1.14 -14.10
C ASN A 182 9.81 -1.52 -13.04
N TYR A 183 8.67 -0.83 -12.93
CA TYR A 183 7.59 -1.23 -11.99
C TYR A 183 6.44 -2.00 -12.65
N ILE A 184 6.52 -2.25 -13.95
CA ILE A 184 5.58 -3.08 -14.70
C ILE A 184 6.23 -4.45 -14.89
N ALA A 185 5.56 -5.52 -14.46
CA ALA A 185 6.09 -6.88 -14.62
C ALA A 185 5.95 -7.35 -16.07
N ASN A 186 6.93 -7.04 -16.90
CA ASN A 186 6.95 -7.34 -18.35
C ASN A 186 8.32 -7.79 -18.89
N ASP A 187 9.38 -7.73 -18.07
CA ASP A 187 10.72 -8.21 -18.41
C ASP A 187 11.48 -8.73 -17.17
N ASP A 188 12.65 -9.33 -17.37
CA ASP A 188 13.45 -9.92 -16.29
C ASP A 188 14.21 -8.89 -15.41
N ASN A 189 14.07 -7.60 -15.69
CA ASN A 189 14.59 -6.47 -14.89
C ASN A 189 13.48 -5.74 -14.12
N ALA A 190 12.22 -6.06 -14.39
CA ALA A 190 11.06 -5.51 -13.72
C ALA A 190 11.06 -5.83 -12.21
N LYS A 191 10.67 -4.87 -11.40
CA LYS A 191 10.62 -4.93 -9.96
C LYS A 191 9.20 -5.26 -9.51
N PHE A 192 9.09 -5.88 -8.35
CA PHE A 192 7.85 -5.77 -7.59
C PHE A 192 7.67 -4.31 -7.15
N LEU A 193 6.47 -3.94 -6.66
CA LEU A 193 6.16 -2.60 -6.16
C LEU A 193 6.86 -2.31 -4.83
N THR A 194 8.18 -2.27 -4.87
CA THR A 194 9.10 -2.12 -3.74
C THR A 194 10.43 -1.58 -4.25
N ASP A 195 11.08 -0.76 -3.42
CA ASP A 195 12.44 -0.30 -3.65
C ASP A 195 13.45 -1.11 -2.82
N CYS A 196 13.03 -2.26 -2.28
CA CYS A 196 13.91 -3.10 -1.50
C CYS A 196 15.05 -3.69 -2.34
N PRO A 197 16.24 -3.90 -1.74
CA PRO A 197 17.33 -4.60 -2.40
C PRO A 197 16.93 -6.01 -2.85
N THR A 198 17.60 -6.52 -3.88
CA THR A 198 17.33 -7.86 -4.42
C THR A 198 17.83 -8.99 -3.51
N THR A 199 18.59 -8.70 -2.46
CA THR A 199 19.02 -9.68 -1.46
C THR A 199 18.58 -9.24 -0.08
N LEU A 200 17.78 -10.09 0.58
CA LEU A 200 17.10 -9.80 1.84
C LEU A 200 17.36 -10.91 2.85
N GLU A 201 17.28 -10.57 4.13
CA GLU A 201 17.29 -11.52 5.23
C GLU A 201 15.86 -11.79 5.73
N ILE A 202 15.55 -13.06 6.01
CA ILE A 202 14.26 -13.47 6.55
C ILE A 202 14.42 -14.58 7.59
N GLY A 203 13.67 -14.50 8.68
CA GLY A 203 13.62 -15.57 9.68
C GLY A 203 12.72 -16.73 9.24
N LEU A 204 12.77 -17.84 9.97
CA LEU A 204 12.03 -19.08 9.64
C LEU A 204 10.50 -18.98 9.74
N ASN A 205 9.99 -18.00 10.50
CA ASN A 205 8.56 -17.81 10.75
C ASN A 205 8.10 -16.40 10.37
N ASP A 206 8.83 -15.71 9.50
CA ASP A 206 8.52 -14.34 9.10
C ASP A 206 7.54 -14.32 7.94
N TYR A 207 6.53 -13.46 8.05
CA TYR A 207 5.64 -13.12 6.95
C TYR A 207 6.26 -12.05 6.06
N HIS A 208 6.00 -12.13 4.76
CA HIS A 208 6.42 -11.16 3.76
C HIS A 208 5.47 -11.27 2.57
N THR A 209 5.06 -10.12 2.03
CA THR A 209 4.30 -10.08 0.78
C THR A 209 5.01 -9.21 -0.23
N VAL A 210 4.83 -9.54 -1.50
CA VAL A 210 5.21 -8.68 -2.62
C VAL A 210 3.96 -8.26 -3.35
N ALA A 211 3.97 -7.07 -3.95
CA ALA A 211 2.86 -6.57 -4.76
C ALA A 211 3.31 -6.30 -6.19
N PHE A 212 2.40 -6.46 -7.14
CA PHE A 212 2.62 -6.17 -8.55
C PHE A 212 1.33 -5.67 -9.18
N PHE A 213 1.47 -4.82 -10.19
CA PHE A 213 0.36 -4.55 -11.11
C PHE A 213 0.05 -5.82 -11.90
N ASN A 214 -1.22 -6.00 -12.24
CA ASN A 214 -1.71 -7.18 -12.91
C ASN A 214 -2.81 -6.80 -13.89
N ASN A 215 -3.01 -7.56 -14.98
CA ASN A 215 -4.05 -7.28 -15.96
C ASN A 215 -4.00 -5.84 -16.53
N LEU A 216 -2.82 -5.22 -16.65
CA LEU A 216 -2.67 -3.93 -17.32
C LEU A 216 -2.56 -4.16 -18.82
N GLU A 217 -3.27 -3.35 -19.60
CA GLU A 217 -3.29 -3.40 -21.07
C GLU A 217 -3.20 -1.96 -21.61
N GLY A 218 -2.46 -1.76 -22.70
CA GLY A 218 -2.30 -0.45 -23.35
C GLY A 218 -0.90 0.11 -23.17
N ASP A 219 -0.79 1.27 -22.54
CA ASP A 219 0.51 1.95 -22.34
C ASP A 219 1.48 1.10 -21.49
N PHE A 220 0.93 0.30 -20.58
CA PHE A 220 1.65 -0.68 -19.78
C PHE A 220 0.99 -2.05 -19.93
N ASN A 221 1.78 -3.07 -20.27
CA ASN A 221 1.31 -4.44 -20.40
C ASN A 221 1.99 -5.31 -19.33
N THR A 222 1.23 -5.96 -18.45
CA THR A 222 1.81 -6.82 -17.40
C THR A 222 2.09 -8.24 -17.92
N ALA A 223 2.94 -8.36 -18.94
CA ALA A 223 3.47 -9.63 -19.42
C ALA A 223 4.63 -9.42 -20.40
N GLY A 224 5.37 -10.48 -20.71
CA GLY A 224 6.41 -10.44 -21.73
C GLY A 224 5.84 -10.23 -23.14
N SER A 225 6.69 -9.80 -24.07
CA SER A 225 6.29 -9.47 -25.46
C SER A 225 5.65 -10.61 -26.25
N GLY A 226 5.85 -11.87 -25.85
CA GLY A 226 5.27 -13.05 -26.48
C GLY A 226 4.04 -13.63 -25.76
N ALA A 227 3.65 -13.07 -24.62
CA ALA A 227 2.58 -13.58 -23.78
C ALA A 227 1.21 -13.48 -24.47
N SER A 228 0.33 -14.46 -24.20
CA SER A 228 -1.04 -14.41 -24.72
C SER A 228 -1.99 -13.66 -23.80
N ASN A 229 -1.60 -13.44 -22.54
CA ASN A 229 -2.39 -12.76 -21.53
C ASN A 229 -1.52 -11.75 -20.76
N THR A 230 -2.07 -10.59 -20.44
CA THR A 230 -1.38 -9.49 -19.74
C THR A 230 -1.44 -9.61 -18.22
N HIS A 231 -1.05 -10.76 -17.66
CA HIS A 231 -1.07 -10.99 -16.22
C HIS A 231 0.15 -11.77 -15.74
N VAL A 232 0.47 -11.61 -14.45
CA VAL A 232 1.40 -12.50 -13.77
C VAL A 232 0.72 -13.85 -13.56
N ARG A 233 1.19 -14.89 -14.24
CA ARG A 233 0.63 -16.24 -14.16
C ARG A 233 0.95 -16.93 -12.84
N ARG A 234 2.19 -16.77 -12.37
CA ARG A 234 2.69 -17.41 -11.15
C ARG A 234 3.90 -16.68 -10.56
N ILE A 235 4.10 -16.88 -9.27
CA ILE A 235 5.38 -16.62 -8.61
C ILE A 235 6.13 -17.95 -8.50
N GLN A 236 7.27 -18.05 -9.16
CA GLN A 236 8.18 -19.20 -9.03
C GLN A 236 9.11 -18.95 -7.84
N ILE A 237 9.30 -19.99 -7.03
CA ILE A 237 10.19 -20.00 -5.87
C ILE A 237 11.19 -21.14 -6.04
N ASN A 238 12.47 -20.80 -6.20
CA ASN A 238 13.56 -21.77 -6.28
C ASN A 238 14.31 -21.79 -4.95
N PHE A 239 14.37 -22.95 -4.29
CA PHE A 239 15.04 -23.15 -3.01
C PHE A 239 16.45 -23.68 -3.23
N TYR A 240 17.41 -23.14 -2.49
CA TYR A 240 18.84 -23.45 -2.64
C TYR A 240 19.44 -23.96 -1.34
N ASP A 241 20.42 -24.86 -1.46
CA ASP A 241 21.20 -25.37 -0.33
C ASP A 241 22.30 -24.39 0.16
N GLY A 242 22.71 -23.44 -0.68
CA GLY A 242 23.60 -22.33 -0.35
C GLY A 242 22.87 -21.05 0.08
N LEU A 243 23.63 -20.11 0.66
CA LEU A 243 23.18 -18.73 0.84
C LEU A 243 23.25 -17.96 -0.49
N ASP A 244 22.61 -16.80 -0.57
CA ASP A 244 22.58 -15.91 -1.73
C ASP A 244 22.03 -16.58 -3.00
N GLY A 245 21.19 -17.61 -2.82
CA GLY A 245 20.67 -18.47 -3.88
C GLY A 245 21.76 -19.08 -4.74
N THR A 246 22.87 -19.49 -4.09
CA THR A 246 23.97 -20.26 -4.67
C THR A 246 23.82 -21.75 -4.36
N GLY A 247 24.61 -22.59 -5.02
CA GLY A 247 24.54 -24.05 -4.87
C GLY A 247 23.50 -24.69 -5.79
N SER A 248 22.95 -25.82 -5.39
CA SER A 248 21.97 -26.57 -6.19
C SER A 248 20.54 -26.17 -5.83
N ILE A 249 19.67 -26.12 -6.82
CA ILE A 249 18.22 -26.02 -6.57
C ILE A 249 17.77 -27.33 -5.96
N VAL A 250 17.32 -27.30 -4.71
CA VAL A 250 16.81 -28.48 -4.00
C VAL A 250 15.31 -28.66 -4.20
N HIS A 251 14.60 -27.58 -4.53
CA HIS A 251 13.18 -27.61 -4.83
C HIS A 251 12.75 -26.39 -5.64
N THR A 252 11.71 -26.55 -6.45
CA THR A 252 11.01 -25.45 -7.13
C THR A 252 9.53 -25.50 -6.81
N LYS A 253 8.97 -24.39 -6.34
CA LYS A 253 7.55 -24.23 -6.05
C LYS A 253 6.96 -23.14 -6.94
N ASN A 254 5.84 -23.44 -7.59
CA ASN A 254 5.06 -22.46 -8.32
C ASN A 254 3.80 -22.11 -7.52
N ILE A 255 3.63 -20.83 -7.19
CA ILE A 255 2.40 -20.28 -6.61
C ILE A 255 1.60 -19.66 -7.74
N VAL A 256 0.49 -20.30 -8.13
CA VAL A 256 -0.25 -19.96 -9.35
C VAL A 256 -1.32 -18.91 -9.04
N ASN A 257 -1.31 -17.80 -9.77
CA ASN A 257 -2.23 -16.68 -9.60
C ASN A 257 -3.64 -17.06 -10.10
N LEU A 258 -4.45 -17.69 -9.25
CA LEU A 258 -5.81 -18.15 -9.57
C LEU A 258 -6.83 -17.66 -8.52
N PRO A 259 -8.10 -17.45 -8.91
CA PRO A 259 -9.18 -17.11 -7.99
C PRO A 259 -9.28 -18.01 -6.77
N THR A 260 -9.07 -19.32 -6.93
CA THR A 260 -9.12 -20.29 -5.82
C THR A 260 -8.08 -20.04 -4.72
N PHE A 261 -6.99 -19.32 -5.04
CA PHE A 261 -5.90 -19.02 -4.11
C PHE A 261 -5.84 -17.54 -3.71
N GLY A 262 -6.93 -16.79 -3.93
CA GLY A 262 -7.01 -15.36 -3.63
C GLY A 262 -6.41 -14.44 -4.70
N GLY A 263 -5.93 -15.02 -5.82
CA GLY A 263 -5.37 -14.32 -6.96
C GLY A 263 -6.39 -14.11 -8.08
N ILE A 264 -5.95 -13.63 -9.24
CA ILE A 264 -6.79 -13.39 -10.42
C ILE A 264 -5.95 -13.52 -11.69
N GLY A 265 -6.08 -14.67 -12.36
CA GLY A 265 -5.28 -15.05 -13.55
C GLY A 265 -6.01 -14.88 -14.88
N VAL A 266 -7.00 -13.99 -14.94
CA VAL A 266 -7.79 -13.69 -16.15
C VAL A 266 -8.09 -12.19 -16.18
N SER A 267 -8.04 -11.57 -17.38
CA SER A 267 -8.32 -10.14 -17.57
C SER A 267 -9.76 -9.81 -17.17
N HIS A 268 -9.93 -8.78 -16.35
CA HIS A 268 -11.23 -8.27 -15.93
C HIS A 268 -11.23 -6.74 -15.88
N GLN A 269 -12.37 -6.14 -16.23
CA GLN A 269 -12.62 -4.70 -16.14
C GLN A 269 -12.96 -4.26 -14.71
N ASN A 270 -12.22 -4.76 -13.73
CA ASN A 270 -12.38 -4.41 -12.33
C ASN A 270 -11.07 -3.89 -11.74
N SER A 271 -11.16 -2.95 -10.80
CA SER A 271 -9.99 -2.36 -10.16
C SER A 271 -9.26 -3.38 -9.27
N ASN A 272 -9.98 -4.32 -8.64
CA ASN A 272 -9.42 -5.36 -7.79
C ASN A 272 -8.36 -6.21 -8.50
N SER A 273 -8.51 -6.45 -9.81
CA SER A 273 -7.55 -7.25 -10.58
C SER A 273 -6.27 -6.51 -10.96
N LYS A 274 -6.24 -5.18 -10.80
CA LYS A 274 -5.16 -4.34 -11.32
C LYS A 274 -3.92 -4.30 -10.44
N LEU A 275 -4.04 -4.73 -9.19
CA LEU A 275 -2.93 -4.86 -8.25
C LEU A 275 -3.18 -6.05 -7.33
N VAL A 276 -2.19 -6.93 -7.22
CA VAL A 276 -2.26 -8.19 -6.48
C VAL A 276 -1.08 -8.28 -5.53
N PHE A 277 -1.33 -8.82 -4.33
CA PHE A 277 -0.33 -9.15 -3.33
C PHE A 277 -0.11 -10.65 -3.33
N SER A 278 1.14 -11.10 -3.20
CA SER A 278 1.52 -12.49 -3.04
C SER A 278 2.30 -12.73 -1.75
N GLY A 279 1.91 -13.76 -0.99
CA GLY A 279 2.60 -14.20 0.21
C GLY A 279 3.83 -15.03 -0.14
N VAL A 280 5.01 -14.50 0.18
CA VAL A 280 6.32 -15.10 -0.18
C VAL A 280 7.28 -15.20 1.00
N GLY A 281 6.84 -14.82 2.20
CA GLY A 281 7.60 -15.05 3.43
C GLY A 281 7.67 -16.54 3.77
N THR A 282 8.69 -16.93 4.54
CA THR A 282 8.85 -18.31 5.02
C THR A 282 7.58 -18.81 5.73
N ALA A 283 6.90 -17.95 6.49
CA ALA A 283 5.63 -18.25 7.12
C ALA A 283 4.45 -18.37 6.15
N ASN A 284 4.38 -17.53 5.11
CA ASN A 284 3.33 -17.60 4.09
C ASN A 284 3.44 -18.93 3.32
N ILE A 285 4.67 -19.29 2.94
CA ILE A 285 4.98 -20.46 2.12
C ILE A 285 4.70 -21.78 2.86
N LYS A 286 4.95 -21.82 4.18
CA LYS A 286 4.86 -23.02 5.03
C LYS A 286 3.53 -23.77 4.92
N GLN A 287 2.42 -23.07 4.68
CA GLN A 287 1.09 -23.69 4.60
C GLN A 287 0.89 -24.52 3.33
N HIS A 288 1.58 -24.18 2.23
CA HIS A 288 1.36 -24.75 0.90
C HIS A 288 2.64 -25.33 0.29
N PHE A 289 3.66 -25.51 1.13
CA PHE A 289 4.94 -26.12 0.80
C PHE A 289 5.41 -27.00 1.95
N THR A 290 5.75 -28.25 1.63
CA THR A 290 6.43 -29.18 2.51
C THR A 290 7.64 -29.74 1.76
N THR A 291 8.83 -29.64 2.36
CA THR A 291 10.03 -30.29 1.84
C THR A 291 10.76 -31.03 2.95
N THR A 292 11.43 -32.12 2.58
CA THR A 292 12.34 -32.88 3.44
C THR A 292 13.81 -32.42 3.29
N SER A 293 14.11 -31.59 2.28
CA SER A 293 15.46 -31.07 2.02
C SER A 293 15.74 -29.82 2.84
N THR A 294 16.94 -29.72 3.41
CA THR A 294 17.43 -28.48 4.02
C THR A 294 17.75 -27.44 2.94
N PHE A 295 17.26 -26.21 3.11
CA PHE A 295 17.58 -25.07 2.24
C PHE A 295 18.01 -23.89 3.11
N LYS A 296 18.92 -23.06 2.59
CA LYS A 296 19.46 -21.88 3.29
C LYS A 296 18.99 -20.57 2.69
N SER A 297 18.56 -20.59 1.44
CA SER A 297 17.99 -19.42 0.78
C SER A 297 16.97 -19.83 -0.28
N TYR A 298 16.18 -18.87 -0.75
CA TYR A 298 15.29 -19.06 -1.90
C TYR A 298 15.24 -17.80 -2.76
N LYS A 299 14.99 -17.98 -4.05
CA LYS A 299 14.72 -16.89 -5.00
C LYS A 299 13.27 -16.89 -5.41
N ILE A 300 12.66 -15.71 -5.48
CA ILE A 300 11.33 -15.52 -6.05
C ILE A 300 11.43 -14.75 -7.37
N GLN A 301 10.57 -15.09 -8.32
CA GLN A 301 10.45 -14.40 -9.60
C GLN A 301 9.02 -14.58 -10.15
N ALA A 302 8.44 -13.53 -10.72
CA ALA A 302 7.18 -13.62 -11.42
C ALA A 302 7.38 -14.17 -12.84
N GLN A 303 6.43 -14.98 -13.30
CA GLN A 303 6.40 -15.49 -14.67
C GLN A 303 5.05 -15.23 -15.31
N ASP A 304 5.05 -15.03 -16.64
CA ASP A 304 3.85 -14.91 -17.45
C ASP A 304 3.28 -16.28 -17.86
N ASP A 305 2.31 -16.29 -18.78
CA ASP A 305 1.63 -17.49 -19.24
C ASP A 305 2.45 -18.37 -20.21
N ASN A 306 3.59 -17.86 -20.70
CA ASN A 306 4.59 -18.64 -21.44
C ASN A 306 5.68 -19.21 -20.53
N ASP A 307 5.56 -19.00 -19.22
CA ASP A 307 6.58 -19.33 -18.22
C ASP A 307 7.88 -18.51 -18.35
N ASP A 308 7.83 -17.37 -19.06
CA ASP A 308 8.96 -16.45 -19.18
C ASP A 308 9.06 -15.57 -17.93
N PRO A 309 10.29 -15.27 -17.43
CA PRO A 309 10.48 -14.38 -16.31
C PRO A 309 10.11 -12.94 -16.68
N ILE A 310 9.25 -12.33 -15.87
CA ILE A 310 8.75 -10.96 -16.06
C ILE A 310 8.98 -10.07 -14.83
N THR A 311 9.88 -10.51 -13.95
CA THR A 311 10.53 -9.66 -12.93
C THR A 311 11.98 -10.07 -12.74
N GLN A 312 12.78 -9.20 -12.15
CA GLN A 312 14.04 -9.57 -11.53
C GLN A 312 13.83 -10.57 -10.40
N SER A 313 14.89 -11.32 -10.09
CA SER A 313 14.89 -12.29 -9.00
C SER A 313 15.23 -11.64 -7.66
N TYR A 314 14.42 -11.90 -6.64
CA TYR A 314 14.70 -11.48 -5.26
C TYR A 314 15.12 -12.69 -4.44
N THR A 315 16.25 -12.57 -3.76
CA THR A 315 16.88 -13.61 -2.96
C THR A 315 16.60 -13.37 -1.48
N PHE A 316 16.12 -14.40 -0.80
CA PHE A 316 15.86 -14.41 0.63
C PHE A 316 16.81 -15.38 1.32
N ASN A 317 17.72 -14.84 2.12
CA ASN A 317 18.61 -15.59 2.98
C ASN A 317 17.92 -15.90 4.30
N ILE A 318 17.87 -17.19 4.66
CA ILE A 318 17.22 -17.63 5.87
C ILE A 318 18.19 -17.48 7.02
N VAL A 319 17.84 -16.61 7.96
CA VAL A 319 18.64 -16.35 9.15
C VAL A 319 18.02 -17.11 10.33
N GLU A 320 18.80 -18.03 10.91
CA GLU A 320 18.42 -18.68 12.16
C GLU A 320 18.47 -17.65 13.30
N ASN A 321 17.66 -17.86 14.35
CA ASN A 321 17.48 -16.92 15.47
C ASN A 321 18.73 -16.72 16.37
N ASP A 322 19.95 -16.73 15.83
CA ASP A 322 21.20 -16.39 16.52
C ASP A 322 21.36 -14.88 16.73
N CYS A 323 20.29 -14.20 17.14
CA CYS A 323 20.32 -12.78 17.49
C CYS A 323 21.19 -12.50 18.74
N LYS A 324 22.08 -13.41 19.16
CA LYS A 324 22.95 -13.30 20.34
C LYS A 324 22.19 -12.91 21.63
N GLY A 325 20.93 -13.33 21.72
CA GLY A 325 20.02 -13.01 22.83
C GLY A 325 19.21 -11.71 22.68
N PHE A 326 19.32 -10.98 21.57
CA PHE A 326 18.48 -9.82 21.27
C PHE A 326 17.12 -10.24 20.68
N GLU A 327 16.08 -9.48 21.03
CA GLU A 327 14.74 -9.67 20.47
C GLU A 327 14.72 -9.22 19.00
N LYS A 328 14.36 -10.10 18.08
CA LYS A 328 14.09 -9.72 16.68
C LYS A 328 12.74 -9.02 16.58
N LEU A 329 12.69 -7.84 15.97
CA LEU A 329 11.45 -7.13 15.66
C LEU A 329 11.37 -6.87 14.15
N ARG A 330 10.30 -7.37 13.52
CA ARG A 330 10.00 -7.12 12.12
C ARG A 330 9.04 -5.95 12.01
N LEU A 331 9.45 -4.91 11.28
CA LEU A 331 8.55 -3.83 10.91
C LEU A 331 8.04 -4.03 9.50
N THR A 332 6.81 -3.63 9.27
CA THR A 332 6.23 -3.45 7.94
C THR A 332 5.65 -2.05 7.81
N TRP A 333 5.79 -1.43 6.64
CA TRP A 333 5.34 -0.07 6.39
C TRP A 333 4.79 0.09 4.98
N LEU A 334 3.93 1.10 4.82
CA LEU A 334 3.42 1.50 3.51
C LEU A 334 4.54 2.20 2.73
N ASN A 335 4.95 1.62 1.61
CA ASN A 335 5.95 2.20 0.74
C ASN A 335 5.34 3.22 -0.23
N ARG A 336 6.18 3.95 -0.97
CA ARG A 336 5.71 4.99 -1.91
C ARG A 336 4.82 4.44 -3.03
N HIS A 337 4.88 3.15 -3.33
CA HIS A 337 4.08 2.52 -4.39
C HIS A 337 2.67 2.12 -3.93
N GLY A 338 2.31 2.39 -2.68
CA GLY A 338 1.03 1.97 -2.10
C GLY A 338 0.99 0.50 -1.70
N ALA A 339 2.16 -0.14 -1.60
CA ALA A 339 2.35 -1.53 -1.20
C ALA A 339 3.13 -1.62 0.12
N TRP A 340 3.48 -2.83 0.54
CA TRP A 340 4.09 -3.09 1.85
C TRP A 340 5.53 -3.55 1.73
N ASP A 341 6.41 -2.89 2.49
CA ASP A 341 7.80 -3.31 2.68
C ASP A 341 8.02 -3.87 4.08
N TYR A 342 9.12 -4.60 4.27
CA TYR A 342 9.39 -5.35 5.50
C TYR A 342 10.87 -5.40 5.85
N PHE A 343 11.22 -5.13 7.11
CA PHE A 343 12.61 -5.19 7.56
C PHE A 343 12.73 -5.78 8.97
N ASN A 344 13.79 -6.57 9.19
CA ASN A 344 14.09 -7.20 10.47
C ASN A 344 15.14 -6.39 11.24
N PHE A 345 14.76 -5.89 12.41
CA PHE A 345 15.67 -5.28 13.37
C PHE A 345 16.16 -6.36 14.35
N THR A 346 17.42 -6.77 14.18
CA THR A 346 18.03 -7.92 14.87
C THR A 346 19.02 -7.53 15.98
N LYS A 347 19.33 -6.24 16.13
CA LYS A 347 20.26 -5.74 17.17
C LYS A 347 19.52 -5.32 18.44
N LYS A 348 20.27 -4.75 19.39
CA LYS A 348 19.78 -4.35 20.72
C LYS A 348 18.55 -3.45 20.61
N ASN A 349 17.39 -4.01 20.89
CA ASN A 349 16.12 -3.31 20.98
C ASN A 349 15.84 -2.99 22.45
N ILE A 350 15.55 -1.72 22.77
CA ILE A 350 15.30 -1.27 24.15
C ILE A 350 13.84 -0.83 24.28
N ARG A 351 13.06 -1.57 25.07
CA ARG A 351 11.67 -1.22 25.40
C ARG A 351 11.65 -0.31 26.63
N THR A 352 11.03 0.86 26.51
CA THR A 352 10.80 1.82 27.59
C THR A 352 9.30 2.06 27.76
N VAL A 353 8.80 1.89 28.99
CA VAL A 353 7.37 2.03 29.30
C VAL A 353 7.15 3.29 30.12
N ASN A 354 6.48 4.28 29.52
CA ASN A 354 6.13 5.54 30.16
C ASN A 354 4.66 5.49 30.62
N THR A 355 4.44 5.51 31.95
CA THR A 355 3.09 5.47 32.54
C THR A 355 2.66 6.86 33.01
N THR A 356 1.57 7.38 32.46
CA THR A 356 0.94 8.62 32.93
C THR A 356 -0.30 8.32 33.76
N ARG A 357 -0.39 8.91 34.96
CA ARG A 357 -1.51 8.72 35.91
C ARG A 357 -2.29 10.02 36.04
N LYS A 358 -3.55 10.05 35.60
CA LYS A 358 -4.47 11.14 35.92
C LYS A 358 -5.15 10.83 37.25
N ASN A 359 -5.01 11.72 38.22
CA ASN A 359 -5.59 11.55 39.55
C ASN A 359 -6.79 12.49 39.78
N PHE A 360 -7.73 12.07 40.62
CA PHE A 360 -8.82 12.89 41.14
C PHE A 360 -8.86 12.78 42.67
N GLN A 361 -9.33 13.83 43.34
CA GLN A 361 -9.55 13.77 44.78
C GLN A 361 -10.92 13.17 45.08
N GLN A 362 -10.93 12.04 45.80
CA GLN A 362 -12.16 11.45 46.32
C GLN A 362 -12.51 12.12 47.66
N LEU A 363 -13.76 12.54 47.80
CA LEU A 363 -14.32 13.09 49.04
C LEU A 363 -14.30 12.04 50.17
N LYS A 364 -14.00 12.47 51.40
CA LYS A 364 -13.77 11.63 52.59
C LYS A 364 -15.06 11.14 53.28
N GLY A 365 -16.14 10.86 52.53
CA GLY A 365 -17.39 10.39 53.15
C GLY A 365 -18.54 10.10 52.19
N THR A 366 -19.69 9.68 52.75
CA THR A 366 -20.96 9.50 52.03
C THR A 366 -21.66 10.84 51.87
N TRP A 367 -21.63 11.40 50.67
CA TRP A 367 -22.27 12.70 50.37
C TRP A 367 -23.76 12.57 49.99
N ASN A 368 -24.20 11.37 49.60
CA ASN A 368 -25.54 11.10 49.06
C ASN A 368 -26.35 10.11 49.92
N GLU A 369 -26.12 10.11 51.23
CA GLU A 369 -26.86 9.30 52.23
C GLU A 369 -27.36 10.21 53.36
N ASP A 370 -28.39 9.77 54.10
CA ASP A 370 -29.04 10.55 55.18
C ASP A 370 -28.10 10.97 56.33
N ASN A 371 -26.93 10.33 56.46
CA ASN A 371 -25.90 10.70 57.44
C ASN A 371 -24.51 10.64 56.81
N PHE A 372 -23.70 11.69 57.02
CA PHE A 372 -22.31 11.72 56.58
C PHE A 372 -21.46 10.77 57.44
N LYS A 373 -21.01 9.66 56.83
CA LYS A 373 -20.16 8.66 57.50
C LYS A 373 -18.77 8.68 56.87
N LEU A 374 -17.75 8.97 57.67
CA LEU A 374 -16.35 8.78 57.28
C LEU A 374 -16.06 7.27 57.18
N ARG A 375 -15.51 6.83 56.04
CA ARG A 375 -15.03 5.45 55.86
C ARG A 375 -13.52 5.52 55.60
N GLY A 376 -12.71 4.78 56.35
CA GLY A 376 -11.24 4.86 56.26
C GLY A 376 -10.64 4.55 54.88
N TYR A 377 -11.36 3.79 54.04
CA TYR A 377 -10.97 3.49 52.65
C TYR A 377 -11.50 4.51 51.61
N LYS A 378 -12.29 5.51 52.04
CA LYS A 378 -12.84 6.57 51.18
C LYS A 378 -12.14 7.89 51.49
N GLY A 379 -11.50 8.48 50.49
CA GLY A 379 -10.78 9.74 50.63
C GLY A 379 -9.39 9.74 50.00
N GLY A 380 -8.92 10.92 49.59
CA GLY A 380 -7.56 11.11 49.07
C GLY A 380 -7.47 11.10 47.54
N THR A 381 -6.25 11.22 47.03
CA THR A 381 -5.95 11.25 45.59
C THR A 381 -6.04 9.83 45.01
N LYS A 382 -7.11 9.52 44.27
CA LYS A 382 -7.27 8.26 43.53
C LYS A 382 -6.92 8.42 42.06
N THR A 383 -6.43 7.36 41.43
CA THR A 383 -6.09 7.38 40.00
C THR A 383 -7.32 7.12 39.14
N PHE A 384 -7.75 8.13 38.38
CA PHE A 384 -8.93 8.12 37.52
C PHE A 384 -8.70 7.35 36.22
N ARG A 385 -7.50 7.45 35.63
CA ARG A 385 -7.09 6.72 34.42
C ARG A 385 -5.57 6.60 34.39
N THR A 386 -5.07 5.38 34.33
CA THR A 386 -3.65 5.10 34.07
C THR A 386 -3.53 4.68 32.61
N ASN A 387 -2.88 5.50 31.80
CA ASN A 387 -2.52 5.15 30.43
C ASN A 387 -1.02 4.95 30.38
N SER A 388 -0.59 3.78 29.90
CA SER A 388 0.83 3.49 29.65
C SER A 388 1.11 3.49 28.15
N LYS A 389 2.17 4.20 27.75
CA LYS A 389 2.74 4.22 26.40
C LYS A 389 4.07 3.50 26.39
N GLU A 390 4.26 2.60 25.44
CA GLU A 390 5.49 1.84 25.24
C GLU A 390 6.25 2.42 24.05
N THR A 391 7.49 2.81 24.27
CA THR A 391 8.44 3.26 23.23
C THR A 391 9.51 2.19 23.09
N ILE A 392 9.91 1.88 21.87
CA ILE A 392 10.94 0.88 21.55
C ILE A 392 11.99 1.57 20.69
N SER A 393 13.25 1.55 21.16
CA SER A 393 14.40 1.95 20.35
C SER A 393 14.92 0.72 19.61
N LEU A 394 14.92 0.79 18.28
CA LEU A 394 15.33 -0.25 17.35
C LEU A 394 16.65 0.13 16.69
N ASN A 395 17.50 -0.85 16.44
CA ASN A 395 18.79 -0.64 15.77
C ASN A 395 18.98 -1.66 14.65
N THR A 396 19.45 -1.18 13.49
CA THR A 396 19.84 -2.05 12.38
C THR A 396 21.21 -2.69 12.65
N ASP A 397 21.56 -3.74 11.90
CA ASP A 397 22.97 -4.10 11.71
C ASP A 397 23.67 -3.07 10.80
N PHE A 398 24.94 -3.30 10.48
CA PHE A 398 25.58 -2.63 9.37
C PHE A 398 24.87 -2.98 8.06
N ILE A 399 24.36 -1.96 7.38
CA ILE A 399 23.58 -2.12 6.15
C ILE A 399 24.33 -1.56 4.94
N THR A 400 23.92 -1.97 3.75
CA THR A 400 24.41 -1.38 2.50
C THR A 400 23.76 -0.02 2.26
N GLU A 401 24.35 0.77 1.37
CA GLU A 401 23.79 2.07 0.97
C GLU A 401 22.43 1.93 0.28
N GLU A 402 22.22 0.86 -0.49
CA GLU A 402 20.93 0.55 -1.11
C GLU A 402 19.85 0.26 -0.06
N THR A 403 20.16 -0.58 0.94
CA THR A 403 19.25 -0.82 2.07
C THR A 403 18.98 0.46 2.85
N ALA A 404 19.98 1.34 2.99
CA ALA A 404 19.83 2.61 3.69
C ALA A 404 18.84 3.54 2.98
N ILE A 405 18.96 3.71 1.65
CA ILE A 405 18.04 4.52 0.83
C ILE A 405 16.62 3.96 0.91
N TRP A 406 16.46 2.65 0.83
CA TRP A 406 15.16 2.00 0.97
C TRP A 406 14.53 2.25 2.36
N LEU A 407 15.32 2.16 3.43
CA LEU A 407 14.86 2.42 4.81
C LEU A 407 14.48 3.88 5.06
N GLU A 408 14.88 4.84 4.22
CA GLU A 408 14.41 6.23 4.35
C GLU A 408 12.88 6.32 4.25
N GLN A 409 12.27 5.46 3.42
CA GLN A 409 10.82 5.41 3.26
C GLN A 409 10.08 4.99 4.54
N LEU A 410 10.73 4.22 5.42
CA LEU A 410 10.15 3.84 6.72
C LEU A 410 9.97 5.07 7.62
N PHE A 411 10.89 6.05 7.58
CA PHE A 411 10.80 7.25 8.40
C PHE A 411 9.69 8.20 7.94
N THR A 412 9.37 8.19 6.64
CA THR A 412 8.33 9.05 6.05
C THR A 412 6.99 8.34 5.86
N SER A 413 6.92 7.04 6.17
CA SER A 413 5.70 6.25 5.97
C SER A 413 4.54 6.74 6.86
N PRO A 414 3.33 6.89 6.30
CA PRO A 414 2.15 7.22 7.10
C PRO A 414 1.65 6.04 7.94
N GLU A 415 1.96 4.79 7.56
CA GLU A 415 1.52 3.57 8.23
C GLU A 415 2.70 2.64 8.51
N VAL A 416 2.87 2.26 9.78
CA VAL A 416 3.91 1.34 10.24
C VAL A 416 3.33 0.36 11.26
N TYR A 417 3.70 -0.91 11.14
CA TYR A 417 3.28 -1.98 12.03
C TYR A 417 4.45 -2.85 12.47
N ILE A 418 4.39 -3.36 13.70
CA ILE A 418 5.16 -4.52 14.12
C ILE A 418 4.42 -5.76 13.63
N LEU A 419 5.14 -6.63 12.92
CA LEU A 419 4.64 -7.90 12.42
C LEU A 419 5.16 -9.05 13.27
N SER A 420 4.25 -9.78 13.90
CA SER A 420 4.58 -10.95 14.72
C SER A 420 4.89 -12.17 13.84
N GLU A 421 5.75 -13.06 14.34
CA GLU A 421 6.06 -14.34 13.69
C GLU A 421 4.84 -15.27 13.64
N HIS A 422 4.90 -16.24 12.73
CA HIS A 422 3.94 -17.33 12.67
C HIS A 422 3.91 -18.16 13.97
N GLU A 423 2.72 -18.40 14.48
CA GLU A 423 2.47 -19.26 15.64
C GLU A 423 1.48 -20.37 15.25
N THR A 424 1.68 -21.60 15.77
CA THR A 424 0.82 -22.75 15.46
C THR A 424 -0.53 -22.72 16.18
N LEU A 425 -0.58 -22.16 17.39
CA LEU A 425 -1.80 -22.07 18.21
C LEU A 425 -2.46 -20.70 18.05
N ASP A 426 -3.57 -20.62 17.32
CA ASP A 426 -4.37 -19.40 17.20
C ASP A 426 -5.48 -19.33 18.26
N THR A 427 -5.11 -19.50 19.52
CA THR A 427 -6.03 -19.35 20.65
C THR A 427 -6.30 -17.86 20.90
N GLY A 428 -7.26 -17.28 20.20
CA GLY A 428 -7.72 -15.89 20.40
C GLY A 428 -7.36 -14.94 19.26
N GLY A 429 -8.37 -14.60 18.43
CA GLY A 429 -8.46 -13.43 17.56
C GLY A 429 -7.23 -13.02 16.74
N ILE A 430 -7.19 -13.42 15.46
CA ILE A 430 -6.14 -13.07 14.49
C ILE A 430 -5.97 -11.55 14.30
N GLY A 431 -7.09 -10.81 14.30
CA GLY A 431 -7.10 -9.36 14.01
C GLY A 431 -6.31 -8.47 14.97
N ARG A 432 -5.80 -8.99 16.09
CA ARG A 432 -4.91 -8.26 17.01
C ARG A 432 -3.60 -8.97 17.32
N LYS A 433 -3.37 -10.14 16.73
CA LYS A 433 -2.25 -11.02 17.08
C LYS A 433 -1.00 -10.75 16.26
N TYR A 434 -1.17 -10.70 14.94
CA TYR A 434 -0.04 -10.65 14.01
C TYR A 434 0.40 -9.23 13.65
N VAL A 435 -0.49 -8.24 13.76
CA VAL A 435 -0.22 -6.87 13.31
C VAL A 435 -0.50 -5.88 14.43
N THR A 436 0.53 -5.13 14.83
CA THR A 436 0.43 -4.11 15.88
C THR A 436 0.84 -2.74 15.33
N PRO A 437 -0.06 -1.74 15.31
CA PRO A 437 0.25 -0.42 14.79
C PRO A 437 1.22 0.33 15.70
N VAL A 438 2.18 1.02 15.09
CA VAL A 438 3.16 1.87 15.75
C VAL A 438 3.32 3.21 15.03
N VAL A 439 3.84 4.22 15.75
CA VAL A 439 4.16 5.54 15.20
C VAL A 439 5.66 5.78 15.34
N ILE A 440 6.28 6.30 14.28
CA ILE A 440 7.69 6.72 14.31
C ILE A 440 7.83 8.00 15.15
N LYS A 441 8.73 7.98 16.14
CA LYS A 441 9.05 9.15 16.98
C LYS A 441 10.26 9.92 16.52
N SER A 442 11.20 9.27 15.83
CA SER A 442 12.39 9.90 15.29
C SER A 442 11.98 11.00 14.31
N GLN A 443 12.15 12.27 14.71
CA GLN A 443 11.78 13.43 13.88
C GLN A 443 12.81 13.73 12.78
N THR A 444 14.03 13.24 12.96
CA THR A 444 15.15 13.49 12.06
C THR A 444 15.92 12.20 11.84
N TYR A 445 16.30 11.92 10.60
CA TYR A 445 17.32 10.94 10.26
C TYR A 445 18.44 11.64 9.48
N THR A 446 19.68 11.15 9.61
CA THR A 446 20.82 11.63 8.82
C THR A 446 21.14 10.57 7.78
N ARG A 447 21.03 10.93 6.50
CA ARG A 447 21.44 10.04 5.40
C ARG A 447 22.94 9.78 5.48
N GLN A 448 23.29 8.52 5.67
CA GLN A 448 24.69 8.08 5.72
C GLN A 448 25.11 7.54 4.35
N THR A 449 26.37 7.77 3.99
CA THR A 449 26.93 7.26 2.71
C THR A 449 28.22 6.52 2.98
N LYS A 450 28.55 5.55 2.11
CA LYS A 450 29.77 4.75 2.28
C LYS A 450 31.03 5.63 2.28
N ALA A 451 31.04 6.70 1.47
CA ALA A 451 32.16 7.63 1.37
C ALA A 451 32.40 8.44 2.65
N ASN A 452 31.33 8.87 3.32
CA ASN A 452 31.43 9.73 4.50
C ASN A 452 31.56 8.94 5.80
N ASP A 453 30.81 7.84 5.95
CA ASP A 453 30.60 7.19 7.25
C ASP A 453 31.35 5.85 7.38
N LYS A 454 31.84 5.29 6.26
CA LYS A 454 32.47 3.96 6.11
C LYS A 454 31.58 2.76 6.47
N LEU A 455 30.80 2.86 7.55
CA LEU A 455 29.81 1.90 8.02
C LEU A 455 28.48 2.61 8.25
N ILE A 456 27.39 2.05 7.72
CA ILE A 456 26.05 2.64 7.78
C ILE A 456 25.23 1.87 8.82
N GLN A 457 24.61 2.58 9.76
CA GLN A 457 23.73 2.01 10.77
C GLN A 457 22.65 3.03 11.17
N TYR A 458 21.40 2.57 11.26
CA TYR A 458 20.29 3.42 11.68
C TYR A 458 19.71 3.01 13.04
N SER A 459 19.30 4.02 13.79
CA SER A 459 18.55 3.90 15.04
C SER A 459 17.20 4.57 14.88
N LEU A 460 16.14 3.86 15.27
CA LEU A 460 14.75 4.27 15.10
C LEU A 460 14.01 4.14 16.42
N GLU A 461 13.30 5.18 16.83
CA GLU A 461 12.38 5.09 17.96
C GLU A 461 10.94 4.96 17.47
N ILE A 462 10.24 3.93 17.93
CA ILE A 462 8.82 3.70 17.65
C ILE A 462 8.00 3.75 18.94
N GLU A 463 6.76 4.21 18.86
CA GLU A 463 5.80 4.18 19.95
C GLU A 463 4.58 3.34 19.57
N MET A 464 4.12 2.49 20.48
CA MET A 464 2.87 1.74 20.29
C MET A 464 1.68 2.71 20.15
N SER A 465 0.93 2.63 19.03
CA SER A 465 -0.17 3.56 18.74
C SER A 465 -1.35 3.42 19.70
N LYS A 466 -1.49 2.25 20.35
CA LYS A 466 -2.57 1.95 21.31
C LYS A 466 -2.03 2.02 22.74
N ASN A 467 -2.67 2.84 23.58
CA ASN A 467 -2.37 2.89 25.02
C ASN A 467 -2.79 1.58 25.70
N LYS A 468 -1.93 1.04 26.58
CA LYS A 468 -2.34 -0.01 27.51
C LYS A 468 -3.21 0.61 28.61
N VAL A 469 -4.48 0.17 28.68
CA VAL A 469 -5.42 0.57 29.73
C VAL A 469 -5.20 -0.35 30.94
N ILE A 470 -4.85 0.24 32.08
CA ILE A 470 -4.61 -0.51 33.33
C ILE A 470 -5.86 -0.40 34.22
N GLN A 471 -6.28 -1.54 34.79
CA GLN A 471 -7.48 -1.64 35.61
C GLN A 471 -7.44 -0.67 36.80
N HIS A 472 -8.61 -0.10 37.12
CA HIS A 472 -8.81 0.68 38.33
C HIS A 472 -8.96 -0.23 39.55
N ALA A 473 -8.36 0.16 40.68
CA ALA A 473 -8.58 -0.45 42.00
C ALA A 473 -9.57 0.36 42.84
#